data_AF-R1EG27-F1
#
_entry.id   AF-R1EG27-F1
#
_cell.length_a   1.000
_cell.length_b   1.000
_cell.length_c   1.000
_cell.angle_alpha   90.00
_cell.angle_beta   90.00
_cell.angle_gamma   90.00
#
_symmetry.space_group_name_H-M   'P 1'
#
loop_
_entity.id
_entity.type
_entity.pdbx_description
1 polymer ?
#
loop_
_entity_poly.entity_id
_entity_poly.type
_entity_poly.pdbx_seq_one_letter_code
_entity_poly.pdbx_strand_id
1 'polypeptide(L)'
;MATTSPASLPYHEPGITTILIQSSFLAILNAVNAILDNTVYCGLLGQIFVGVAWGTPGAKWLTESTEEAIVQLGYLGLILLVYEGGLSTSFASLKANLLLSVAVAITGISVPIGLSFTLQTLIGATPLQAFAAAALPSPVLE
;
A
#
# COMPACT_ATOMS: atom_id res chain seq x y z
N MET A 1 -13.65 -21.58 37.73
CA MET A 1 -14.50 -20.43 37.33
C MET A 1 -14.41 -20.36 35.81
N ALA A 2 -15.45 -20.80 35.08
CA ALA A 2 -15.42 -20.85 33.63
C ALA A 2 -15.62 -19.44 33.06
N THR A 3 -14.64 -18.95 32.30
CA THR A 3 -14.73 -17.69 31.56
C THR A 3 -15.63 -17.91 30.35
N THR A 4 -16.89 -17.48 30.45
CA THR A 4 -17.82 -17.45 29.31
C THR A 4 -17.38 -16.37 28.34
N SER A 5 -16.56 -16.74 27.35
CA SER A 5 -16.36 -15.90 26.17
C SER A 5 -17.73 -15.65 25.52
N PRO A 6 -18.11 -14.40 25.23
CA PRO A 6 -19.35 -14.13 24.54
C PRO A 6 -19.30 -14.80 23.14
N ALA A 7 -20.35 -15.54 22.80
CA ALA A 7 -20.44 -16.30 21.54
C ALA A 7 -20.53 -15.41 20.29
N SER A 8 -20.69 -14.10 20.47
CA SER A 8 -20.74 -13.10 19.40
C SER A 8 -20.27 -11.74 19.90
N LEU A 9 -19.80 -10.91 18.96
CA LEU A 9 -19.55 -9.49 19.21
C LEU A 9 -20.90 -8.78 19.46
N PRO A 10 -21.06 -8.05 20.57
CA PRO A 10 -22.26 -7.25 20.82
C PRO A 10 -22.47 -6.24 19.70
N TYR A 11 -23.68 -6.23 19.11
CA TYR A 11 -24.03 -5.23 18.09
C TYR A 11 -24.11 -3.85 18.75
N HIS A 12 -23.17 -2.98 18.40
CA HIS A 12 -23.28 -1.56 18.66
C HIS A 12 -23.66 -0.88 17.35
N GLU A 13 -24.82 -0.22 17.33
CA GLU A 13 -25.26 0.53 16.17
C GLU A 13 -24.25 1.66 15.91
N PRO A 14 -23.55 1.66 14.76
CA PRO A 14 -22.63 2.73 14.44
C PRO A 14 -23.40 4.03 14.20
N GLY A 15 -22.80 5.16 14.57
CA GLY A 15 -23.38 6.47 14.30
C GLY A 15 -23.60 6.69 12.81
N ILE A 16 -24.69 7.40 12.47
CA ILE A 16 -25.08 7.73 11.08
C ILE A 16 -23.93 8.41 10.32
N THR A 17 -23.13 9.23 11.02
CA THR A 17 -21.93 9.89 10.46
C THR A 17 -20.89 8.90 9.97
N THR A 18 -20.62 7.82 10.71
CA THR A 18 -19.65 6.78 10.33
C THR A 18 -20.09 6.04 9.08
N ILE A 19 -21.37 5.65 9.00
CA ILE A 19 -21.92 4.96 7.82
C ILE A 19 -21.86 5.89 6.59
N LEU A 20 -22.18 7.17 6.76
CA LEU A 20 -22.13 8.15 5.69
C LEU A 20 -20.70 8.37 5.17
N ILE A 21 -19.71 8.46 6.08
CA ILE A 21 -18.31 8.56 5.70
C ILE A 21 -17.85 7.30 4.94
N GLN A 22 -18.12 6.10 5.47
CA GLN A 22 -17.70 4.84 4.83
C GLN A 22 -18.36 4.65 3.45
N SER A 23 -19.64 4.96 3.33
CA SER A 23 -20.36 4.89 2.05
C SER A 23 -19.83 5.93 1.05
N SER A 24 -19.56 7.16 1.48
CA SER A 24 -18.95 8.18 0.62
C SER A 24 -17.56 7.77 0.15
N PHE A 25 -16.75 7.18 1.03
CA PHE A 25 -15.43 6.67 0.71
C PHE A 25 -15.49 5.58 -0.37
N LEU A 26 -16.37 4.58 -0.19
CA LEU A 26 -16.56 3.50 -1.17
C LEU A 26 -17.11 4.02 -2.51
N ALA A 27 -18.08 4.93 -2.48
CA ALA A 27 -18.67 5.51 -3.69
C ALA A 27 -17.63 6.32 -4.48
N ILE A 28 -16.84 7.14 -3.80
CA ILE A 28 -15.80 7.97 -4.42
C ILE A 28 -14.66 7.09 -4.95
N LEU A 29 -14.23 6.07 -4.21
CA LEU A 29 -13.23 5.12 -4.69
C LEU A 29 -13.65 4.46 -6.01
N ASN A 30 -14.90 4.02 -6.10
CA ASN A 30 -15.43 3.39 -7.31
C ASN A 30 -15.57 4.40 -8.46
N ALA A 31 -16.11 5.59 -8.18
CA ALA A 31 -16.24 6.65 -9.18
C ALA A 31 -14.87 7.08 -9.74
N VAL A 32 -13.88 7.33 -8.87
CA VAL A 32 -12.52 7.70 -9.27
C VAL A 32 -11.87 6.58 -10.08
N ASN A 33 -12.01 5.32 -9.66
CA ASN A 33 -11.50 4.19 -10.44
C ASN A 33 -12.11 4.17 -11.85
N ALA A 34 -13.44 4.25 -11.97
CA ALA A 34 -14.11 4.23 -13.27
C ALA A 34 -13.71 5.41 -14.18
N ILE A 35 -13.54 6.61 -13.61
CA ILE A 35 -13.15 7.81 -14.38
C ILE A 35 -11.68 7.72 -14.81
N LEU A 36 -10.77 7.37 -13.90
CA LEU A 36 -9.33 7.35 -14.19
C LEU A 36 -8.92 6.15 -15.03
N ASP A 37 -9.60 5.02 -14.92
CA ASP A 37 -9.36 3.88 -15.79
C ASP A 37 -9.72 4.22 -17.24
N ASN A 38 -10.84 4.92 -17.45
CA ASN A 38 -11.27 5.35 -18.78
C ASN A 38 -10.41 6.51 -19.35
N THR A 39 -9.89 7.39 -18.49
CA THR A 39 -9.17 8.60 -18.95
C THR A 39 -7.65 8.41 -19.04
N VAL A 40 -7.04 7.72 -18.07
CA VAL A 40 -5.57 7.68 -17.87
C VAL A 40 -5.04 6.24 -17.77
N TYR A 41 -5.90 5.20 -17.84
CA TYR A 41 -5.54 3.79 -17.61
C TYR A 41 -4.78 3.56 -16.29
N CYS A 42 -4.98 4.45 -15.31
CA CYS A 42 -4.25 4.46 -14.03
C CYS A 42 -5.22 4.56 -12.85
N GLY A 43 -6.26 3.70 -12.86
CA GLY A 43 -7.29 3.68 -11.81
C GLY A 43 -6.73 3.43 -10.41
N LEU A 44 -5.64 2.67 -10.30
CA LEU A 44 -4.99 2.35 -9.03
C LEU A 44 -4.41 3.60 -8.34
N LEU A 45 -3.76 4.50 -9.09
CA LEU A 45 -3.14 5.69 -8.51
C LEU A 45 -4.22 6.64 -7.95
N GLY A 46 -5.36 6.73 -8.63
CA GLY A 46 -6.54 7.43 -8.13
C GLY A 46 -7.06 6.92 -6.80
N GLN A 47 -7.15 5.59 -6.67
CA GLN A 47 -7.58 4.96 -5.43
C GLN A 47 -6.61 5.24 -4.27
N ILE A 48 -5.30 5.24 -4.54
CA ILE A 48 -4.29 5.60 -3.54
C ILE A 48 -4.47 7.06 -3.08
N PHE A 49 -4.66 8.00 -4.01
CA PHE A 49 -4.90 9.41 -3.67
C PHE A 49 -6.15 9.61 -2.81
N VAL A 50 -7.27 8.95 -3.15
CA VAL A 50 -8.49 9.00 -2.35
C VAL A 50 -8.26 8.40 -0.97
N GLY A 51 -7.53 7.28 -0.87
CA GLY A 51 -7.15 6.66 0.39
C GLY A 51 -6.36 7.62 1.30
N VAL A 52 -5.35 8.30 0.76
CA VAL A 52 -4.55 9.29 1.50
C VAL A 52 -5.39 10.51 1.90
N ALA A 53 -6.31 10.95 1.04
CA ALA A 53 -7.17 12.10 1.32
C ALA A 53 -8.18 11.83 2.46
N TRP A 54 -8.77 10.63 2.51
CA TRP A 54 -9.77 10.26 3.52
C TRP A 54 -9.17 9.72 4.83
N GLY A 55 -8.00 9.08 4.75
CA GLY A 55 -7.28 8.51 5.90
C GLY A 55 -6.30 9.49 6.56
N THR A 56 -5.43 8.96 7.42
CA THR A 56 -4.34 9.68 8.08
C THR A 56 -3.09 9.73 7.17
N PRO A 57 -2.41 10.89 6.95
CA PRO A 57 -2.52 12.19 7.62
C PRO A 57 -3.45 13.22 6.94
N GLY A 58 -4.35 12.80 6.05
CA GLY A 58 -5.27 13.68 5.32
C GLY A 58 -6.43 14.20 6.18
N ALA A 59 -7.67 13.90 5.76
CA ALA A 59 -8.88 14.36 6.45
C ALA A 59 -9.15 13.63 7.78
N LYS A 60 -8.54 12.45 7.99
CA LYS A 60 -8.74 11.60 9.18
C LYS A 60 -10.22 11.35 9.47
N TRP A 61 -11.00 11.10 8.40
CA TRP A 61 -12.44 10.83 8.52
C TRP A 61 -12.72 9.36 8.81
N LEU A 62 -11.79 8.46 8.49
CA LEU A 62 -11.89 7.06 8.88
C LEU A 62 -11.52 6.90 10.35
N THR A 63 -12.31 6.09 11.06
CA THR A 63 -11.96 5.62 12.39
C THR A 63 -10.75 4.70 12.34
N GLU A 64 -9.90 4.78 13.36
CA GLU A 64 -8.65 3.99 13.47
C GLU A 64 -8.89 2.49 13.27
N SER A 65 -9.96 1.92 13.85
CA SER A 65 -10.33 0.52 13.64
C SER A 65 -10.65 0.15 12.19
N THR A 66 -11.15 1.09 11.40
CA THR A 66 -11.39 0.90 9.96
C THR A 66 -10.10 1.02 9.17
N GLU A 67 -9.22 1.96 9.54
CA GLU A 67 -7.88 2.07 8.94
C GLU A 67 -7.08 0.78 9.19
N GLU A 68 -7.09 0.23 10.41
CA GLU A 68 -6.44 -1.04 10.75
C GLU A 68 -6.97 -2.20 9.89
N ALA A 69 -8.29 -2.32 9.75
CA ALA A 69 -8.89 -3.37 8.91
C ALA A 69 -8.50 -3.22 7.43
N ILE A 70 -8.48 -2.00 6.91
CA ILE A 70 -8.06 -1.72 5.53
C ILE A 70 -6.57 -2.02 5.35
N VAL A 71 -5.71 -1.70 6.32
CA VAL A 71 -4.28 -2.05 6.29
C VAL A 71 -4.09 -3.56 6.27
N GLN A 72 -4.81 -4.32 7.10
CA GLN A 72 -4.76 -5.79 7.09
C GLN A 72 -5.19 -6.36 5.74
N LEU A 73 -6.26 -5.81 5.15
CA LEU A 73 -6.70 -6.20 3.81
C LEU A 73 -5.68 -5.81 2.74
N GLY A 74 -5.01 -4.67 2.90
CA GLY A 74 -3.91 -4.21 2.05
C GLY A 74 -2.72 -5.15 2.08
N TYR A 75 -2.32 -5.63 3.27
CA TYR A 75 -1.28 -6.65 3.40
C TYR A 75 -1.64 -7.94 2.67
N LEU A 76 -2.89 -8.40 2.81
CA LEU A 76 -3.38 -9.57 2.06
C LEU A 76 -3.35 -9.30 0.54
N GLY A 77 -3.77 -8.11 0.11
CA GLY A 77 -3.74 -7.68 -1.28
C GLY A 77 -2.33 -7.67 -1.87
N LEU A 78 -1.33 -7.18 -1.12
CA LEU A 78 0.07 -7.18 -1.55
C LEU A 78 0.61 -8.61 -1.75
N ILE A 79 0.29 -9.53 -0.83
CA ILE A 79 0.67 -10.95 -0.95
C ILE A 79 0.04 -11.55 -2.22
N LEU A 80 -1.26 -11.31 -2.43
CA LEU A 80 -1.98 -11.80 -3.60
C LEU A 80 -1.46 -11.20 -4.91
N LEU A 81 -1.07 -9.92 -4.92
CA LEU A 81 -0.50 -9.25 -6.08
C LEU A 81 0.84 -9.88 -6.47
N VAL A 82 1.73 -10.10 -5.50
CA VAL A 82 3.01 -10.78 -5.74
C VAL A 82 2.79 -12.21 -6.24
N TYR A 83 1.79 -12.91 -5.68
CA TYR A 83 1.43 -14.25 -6.10
C TYR A 83 0.92 -14.31 -7.55
N GLU A 84 -0.02 -13.45 -7.92
CA GLU A 84 -0.58 -13.37 -9.28
C GLU A 84 0.51 -12.99 -10.29
N GLY A 85 1.32 -11.97 -9.98
CA GLY A 85 2.46 -11.58 -10.83
C GLY A 85 3.49 -12.71 -11.01
N GLY A 86 3.71 -13.53 -9.98
CA GLY A 86 4.55 -14.72 -10.05
C GLY A 86 3.97 -15.83 -10.93
N LEU A 87 2.66 -16.10 -10.83
CA LEU A 87 1.97 -17.11 -11.65
C LEU A 87 1.85 -16.71 -13.12
N SER A 88 1.56 -15.43 -13.39
CA SER A 88 1.45 -14.88 -14.74
C SER A 88 2.82 -14.78 -15.44
N THR A 89 3.92 -14.94 -14.69
CA THR A 89 5.27 -15.03 -15.25
C THR A 89 5.57 -16.43 -15.80
N SER A 90 5.90 -16.51 -17.09
CA SER A 90 6.27 -17.78 -17.72
C SER A 90 7.64 -18.28 -17.23
N PHE A 91 7.65 -19.44 -16.56
CA PHE A 91 8.88 -20.11 -16.11
C PHE A 91 9.82 -20.46 -17.27
N ALA A 92 9.27 -20.73 -18.46
CA ALA A 92 10.05 -21.03 -19.66
C ALA A 92 10.84 -19.81 -20.14
N SER A 93 10.21 -18.63 -20.20
CA SER A 93 10.86 -17.36 -20.55
C SER A 93 11.89 -16.95 -19.50
N LEU A 94 11.58 -17.17 -18.22
CA LEU A 94 12.47 -16.86 -17.11
C LEU A 94 13.73 -17.73 -17.16
N LYS A 95 13.60 -19.03 -17.45
CA LYS A 95 14.74 -19.95 -17.60
C LYS A 95 15.58 -19.64 -18.85
N ALA A 96 14.93 -19.30 -19.96
CA ALA A 96 15.61 -18.96 -21.22
C ALA A 96 16.42 -17.66 -21.14
N ASN A 97 15.96 -16.69 -20.34
CA ASN A 97 16.60 -15.39 -20.18
C ASN A 97 17.08 -15.14 -18.75
N LEU A 98 17.43 -16.20 -18.01
CA LEU A 98 17.66 -16.12 -16.57
C LEU A 98 18.78 -15.14 -16.21
N LEU A 99 19.88 -15.15 -16.96
CA LEU A 99 20.98 -14.20 -16.77
C LEU A 99 20.56 -12.75 -17.05
N LEU A 100 19.77 -12.51 -18.10
CA LEU A 100 19.29 -11.17 -18.44
C LEU A 100 18.29 -10.67 -17.38
N SER A 101 17.37 -11.53 -16.95
CA SER A 101 16.38 -11.23 -15.91
C SER A 101 17.06 -10.91 -14.57
N VAL A 102 18.06 -11.71 -14.17
CA VAL A 102 18.84 -11.46 -12.95
C VAL A 102 19.65 -10.16 -13.08
N ALA A 103 20.29 -9.90 -14.22
CA ALA A 103 21.02 -8.66 -14.44
C ALA A 103 20.08 -7.44 -14.36
N VAL A 104 18.93 -7.49 -15.03
CA VAL A 104 17.91 -6.43 -14.97
C VAL A 104 17.39 -6.23 -13.56
N ALA A 105 17.10 -7.31 -12.81
CA ALA A 105 16.67 -7.22 -11.42
C ALA A 105 17.75 -6.59 -10.51
N ILE A 106 19.01 -7.02 -10.65
CA ILE A 106 20.14 -6.46 -9.90
C ILE A 106 20.28 -4.97 -10.24
N THR A 107 20.25 -4.59 -11.51
CA THR A 107 20.35 -3.17 -11.89
C THR A 107 19.13 -2.37 -11.44
N GLY A 108 17.93 -2.94 -11.53
CA GLY A 108 16.68 -2.28 -11.14
C GLY A 108 16.57 -2.03 -9.64
N ILE A 109 17.27 -2.81 -8.81
CA ILE A 109 17.38 -2.59 -7.36
C ILE A 109 18.61 -1.72 -7.04
N SER A 110 19.78 -2.06 -7.59
CA SER A 110 21.06 -1.43 -7.23
C SER A 110 21.15 0.02 -7.72
N VAL A 111 20.59 0.33 -8.89
CA VAL A 111 20.61 1.70 -9.46
C VAL A 111 19.81 2.68 -8.62
N PRO A 112 18.51 2.45 -8.27
CA PRO A 112 17.79 3.37 -7.40
C PRO A 112 18.42 3.46 -6.00
N ILE A 113 18.93 2.36 -5.43
CA ILE A 113 19.67 2.41 -4.15
C ILE A 113 20.91 3.30 -4.27
N GLY A 114 21.73 3.13 -5.31
CA GLY A 114 22.91 3.97 -5.55
C GLY A 114 22.56 5.43 -5.81
N LEU A 115 21.42 5.68 -6.47
CA LEU A 115 20.89 7.02 -6.70
C LEU A 115 20.46 7.68 -5.37
N SER A 116 19.86 6.93 -4.45
CA SER A 116 19.53 7.43 -3.10
C SER A 116 20.77 7.86 -2.31
N PHE A 117 21.92 7.20 -2.47
CA PHE A 117 23.19 7.62 -1.85
C PHE A 117 23.81 8.86 -2.50
N THR A 118 23.61 9.10 -3.80
CA THR A 118 24.13 10.30 -4.47
C THR A 118 23.30 11.55 -4.16
N LEU A 119 21.97 11.41 -4.01
CA LEU A 119 21.11 12.49 -3.49
C LEU A 119 21.39 12.83 -2.02
N GLN A 120 21.90 11.88 -1.23
CA GLN A 120 22.30 12.07 0.15
C GLN A 120 23.40 13.15 0.31
N THR A 121 24.37 13.15 -0.62
CA THR A 121 25.47 14.13 -0.69
C THR A 121 24.99 15.55 -0.96
N LEU A 122 23.80 15.71 -1.57
CA LEU A 122 23.20 17.01 -1.90
C LEU A 122 22.37 17.61 -0.74
N ILE A 123 21.89 16.79 0.20
CA ILE A 123 20.94 17.19 1.25
C ILE A 123 21.57 17.10 2.67
N GLY A 124 22.75 16.48 2.81
CA GLY A 124 23.46 16.38 4.10
C GLY A 124 22.81 15.40 5.10
N ALA A 125 22.04 14.42 4.60
CA ALA A 125 21.41 13.39 5.41
C ALA A 125 22.39 12.24 5.75
N THR A 126 22.14 11.52 6.84
CA THR A 126 23.00 10.40 7.25
C THR A 126 22.83 9.16 6.34
N PRO A 127 23.87 8.31 6.17
CA PRO A 127 23.85 7.09 5.34
C PRO A 127 22.70 6.14 5.64
N LEU A 128 22.34 6.04 6.91
CA LEU A 128 21.29 5.16 7.37
C LEU A 128 19.89 5.69 7.00
N GLN A 129 19.67 7.01 7.07
CA GLN A 129 18.38 7.63 6.74
C GLN A 129 18.04 7.59 5.26
N ALA A 130 19.02 7.78 4.37
CA ALA A 130 18.75 7.73 2.93
C ALA A 130 18.76 6.30 2.36
N PHE A 131 19.43 5.36 3.02
CA PHE A 131 19.19 3.93 2.77
C PHE A 131 17.81 3.50 3.26
N ALA A 132 17.38 3.91 4.46
CA ALA A 132 16.04 3.63 4.99
C ALA A 132 14.94 4.26 4.12
N ALA A 133 15.10 5.52 3.69
CA ALA A 133 14.16 6.19 2.77
C ALA A 133 14.00 5.46 1.42
N ALA A 134 15.04 4.75 0.97
CA ALA A 134 15.00 3.93 -0.24
C ALA A 134 14.38 2.54 -0.02
N ALA A 135 14.51 1.98 1.19
CA ALA A 135 14.13 0.61 1.50
C ALA A 135 12.71 0.46 2.07
N LEU A 136 12.23 1.39 2.90
CA LEU A 136 10.87 1.44 3.50
C LEU A 136 10.79 2.63 4.49
N PRO A 137 9.71 3.43 4.52
CA PRO A 137 9.56 4.53 5.47
C PRO A 137 9.46 4.00 6.91
N SER A 138 10.46 4.29 7.74
CA SER A 138 10.40 4.08 9.18
C SER A 138 9.83 5.32 9.88
N PRO A 139 8.97 5.17 10.91
CA PRO A 139 8.88 6.14 11.98
C PRO A 139 10.06 5.87 12.94
N VAL A 140 11.10 6.70 12.87
CA VAL A 140 12.10 6.84 13.94
C VAL A 140 12.02 8.27 14.45
N LEU A 141 11.24 8.45 15.52
CA LEU A 141 11.53 9.33 16.67
C LEU A 141 10.37 9.21 17.68
N GLU A 142 10.43 8.18 18.53
CA GLU A 142 10.33 8.28 20.00
C GLU A 142 11.19 7.16 20.62
#